data_AF-A0A2X3M9N3-F1
#
_entry.id   AF-A0A2X3M9N3-F1
#
_cell.length_a   1.000
_cell.length_b   1.000
_cell.length_c   1.000
_cell.angle_alpha   90.00
_cell.angle_beta   90.00
_cell.angle_gamma   90.00
#
_symmetry.space_group_name_H-M   'P 1'
#
loop_
_entity.id
_entity.type
_entity.pdbx_description
1 polymer ?
#
loop_
_entity_poly.entity_id
_entity_poly.type
_entity_poly.pdbx_seq_one_letter_code
_entity_poly.pdbx_strand_id
1 'polypeptide(L)'
;MLISTGDKDMAQLVTPNITLINTMTNTILGPEEVVNKYGVPPELIIDFLALMGDSSDNIPGVPGVGEKTAQALLQGLGGLDTLYAEPEKIAGLSFRGAKTMAAKLEQNKEVAYLSYQLATIKTDVELELTCEQLEVQQPAAEELLGLFKKYEFKRWTADVEAGKWLQAKGAKPAAKPQETSVADEAPEVTATVISYDNYVTILDEETLKAWIAKLEKRRYLHLIPKPTALITSLLTWSGFLLLSSQA
;
A
#
# COMPACT_ATOMS: atom_id res chain seq x y z
N MET A 1 21.14 -1.26 1.54
CA MET A 1 20.04 -2.04 0.93
C MET A 1 18.98 -1.08 0.43
N LEU A 2 18.39 -1.33 -0.74
CA LEU A 2 17.32 -0.53 -1.32
C LEU A 2 16.07 -1.40 -1.47
N ILE A 3 14.97 -1.03 -0.82
CA ILE A 3 13.69 -1.73 -0.94
C ILE A 3 12.79 -0.92 -1.87
N SER A 4 12.39 -1.52 -2.99
CA SER A 4 11.46 -0.88 -3.92
C SER A 4 10.02 -1.19 -3.53
N THR A 5 9.33 -0.22 -2.93
CA THR A 5 7.96 -0.38 -2.44
C THR A 5 7.22 0.95 -2.35
N GLY A 6 5.91 0.91 -2.59
CA GLY A 6 4.99 2.02 -2.27
C GLY A 6 4.28 1.85 -0.94
N ASP A 7 4.48 0.72 -0.27
CA ASP A 7 3.87 0.38 0.99
C ASP A 7 4.50 1.19 2.13
N LYS A 8 3.65 1.83 2.94
CA LYS A 8 4.08 2.69 4.04
C LYS A 8 4.58 1.87 5.24
N ASP A 9 4.14 0.63 5.39
CA ASP A 9 4.47 -0.19 6.55
C ASP A 9 5.95 -0.54 6.56
N MET A 10 6.55 -0.62 5.37
CA MET A 10 7.99 -0.80 5.15
C MET A 10 8.84 0.33 5.76
N ALA A 11 8.24 1.49 6.08
CA ALA A 11 8.96 2.58 6.75
C ALA A 11 9.53 2.17 8.11
N GLN A 12 8.96 1.15 8.77
CA GLN A 12 9.51 0.60 10.02
C GLN A 12 10.89 -0.06 9.86
N LEU A 13 11.28 -0.44 8.63
CA LEU A 13 12.56 -1.10 8.34
C LEU A 13 13.68 -0.10 7.99
N VAL A 14 13.36 1.19 7.90
CA VAL A 14 14.30 2.23 7.48
C VAL A 14 15.37 2.43 8.55
N THR A 15 16.63 2.39 8.11
CA THR A 15 17.81 2.66 8.94
C THR A 15 18.80 3.46 8.10
N PRO A 16 19.93 3.95 8.65
CA PRO A 16 20.96 4.59 7.83
C PRO A 16 21.50 3.71 6.69
N ASN A 17 21.33 2.38 6.77
CA ASN A 17 21.79 1.43 5.75
C ASN A 17 20.65 0.85 4.90
N ILE A 18 19.38 1.15 5.22
CA ILE A 18 18.20 0.62 4.54
C ILE A 18 17.32 1.78 4.10
N THR A 19 17.14 1.93 2.80
CA THR A 19 16.38 3.02 2.19
C THR A 19 15.22 2.45 1.38
N LEU A 20 14.08 3.13 1.36
CA LEU A 20 12.97 2.79 0.49
C LEU A 20 12.98 3.64 -0.78
N ILE A 21 12.53 3.07 -1.90
CA ILE A 21 12.20 3.80 -3.12
C ILE A 21 10.79 3.45 -3.56
N ASN A 22 9.97 4.47 -3.78
CA ASN A 22 8.70 4.31 -4.50
C ASN A 22 8.91 4.77 -5.95
N THR A 23 8.97 3.82 -6.88
CA THR A 23 9.22 4.10 -8.30
C THR A 23 8.02 4.73 -9.03
N MET A 24 6.83 4.74 -8.41
CA MET A 24 5.65 5.41 -8.97
C MET A 24 5.75 6.93 -8.77
N THR A 25 6.28 7.36 -7.64
CA THR A 25 6.42 8.78 -7.26
C THR A 25 7.87 9.28 -7.36
N ASN A 26 8.83 8.40 -7.64
CA ASN A 26 10.27 8.65 -7.56
C ASN A 26 10.72 9.22 -6.20
N THR A 27 10.06 8.82 -5.12
CA THR A 27 10.40 9.26 -3.76
C THR A 27 11.33 8.26 -3.10
N ILE A 28 12.38 8.76 -2.46
CA ILE A 28 13.33 7.99 -1.65
C ILE A 28 13.05 8.32 -0.19
N LEU A 29 12.99 7.30 0.67
CA LEU A 29 12.78 7.47 2.11
C LEU A 29 13.95 6.88 2.89
N GLY A 30 14.77 7.75 3.47
CA GLY A 30 15.70 7.45 4.56
C GLY A 30 15.12 7.91 5.91
N PRO A 31 15.92 7.84 7.00
CA PRO A 31 15.43 8.14 8.34
C PRO A 31 14.82 9.54 8.48
N GLU A 32 15.46 10.56 7.92
CA GLU A 32 14.96 11.94 7.99
C GLU A 32 13.69 12.13 7.14
N GLU A 33 13.64 11.51 5.96
CA GLU A 33 12.46 11.59 5.09
C GLU A 33 11.25 10.86 5.70
N VAL A 34 11.46 9.79 6.47
CA VAL A 34 10.40 9.13 7.24
C VAL A 34 9.85 10.09 8.30
N VAL A 35 10.72 10.77 9.06
CA VAL A 35 10.29 11.78 10.03
C VAL A 35 9.51 12.91 9.36
N ASN A 36 9.99 13.42 8.23
CA ASN A 36 9.32 14.50 7.50
C ASN A 36 7.95 14.07 6.95
N LYS A 37 7.82 12.81 6.52
CA LYS A 37 6.58 12.28 5.93
C LYS A 37 5.54 11.88 6.96
N TYR A 38 5.95 11.19 8.04
CA TYR A 38 5.03 10.59 9.01
C TYR A 38 4.98 11.35 10.35
N GLY A 39 5.88 12.30 10.56
CA GLY A 39 6.02 13.05 11.82
C GLY A 39 6.65 12.25 12.95
N VAL A 40 7.04 10.99 12.71
CA VAL A 40 7.66 10.10 13.69
C VAL A 40 8.85 9.38 13.05
N PRO A 41 9.87 9.01 13.85
CA PRO A 41 11.03 8.31 13.32
C PRO A 41 10.68 6.83 13.00
N PRO A 42 11.50 6.14 12.18
CA PRO A 42 11.26 4.75 11.76
C PRO A 42 10.93 3.80 12.91
N GLU A 43 11.60 3.94 14.05
CA GLU A 43 11.42 3.12 15.24
C GLU A 43 10.03 3.24 15.89
N LEU A 44 9.26 4.28 15.57
CA LEU A 44 7.89 4.51 16.08
C LEU A 44 6.81 4.30 15.00
N ILE A 45 7.17 3.83 13.80
CA ILE A 45 6.18 3.60 12.73
C ILE A 45 5.18 2.51 13.13
N ILE A 46 5.63 1.46 13.82
CA ILE A 46 4.73 0.39 14.29
C ILE A 46 3.72 0.97 15.28
N ASP A 47 4.19 1.75 16.26
CA ASP A 47 3.32 2.42 17.23
C ASP A 47 2.35 3.40 16.58
N PHE A 48 2.81 4.12 15.56
CA PHE A 48 1.99 5.06 14.81
C PHE A 48 0.83 4.36 14.13
N LEU A 49 1.11 3.28 13.38
CA LEU A 49 0.09 2.44 12.75
C LEU A 49 -0.80 1.74 13.77
N ALA A 50 -0.24 1.28 14.90
CA ALA A 50 -1.00 0.66 15.98
C ALA A 50 -2.03 1.61 16.60
N LEU A 51 -1.71 2.90 16.69
CA LEU A 51 -2.59 3.93 17.22
C LEU A 51 -3.64 4.37 16.22
N MET A 52 -3.25 4.72 14.99
CA MET A 52 -4.18 5.28 14.01
C MET A 52 -4.96 4.24 13.20
N GLY A 53 -4.47 3.00 13.17
CA GLY A 53 -5.00 1.92 12.33
C GLY A 53 -4.57 2.01 10.86
N ASP A 54 -4.90 0.97 10.12
CA ASP A 54 -4.75 0.93 8.67
C ASP A 54 -5.94 0.24 8.02
N SER A 55 -6.77 1.01 7.32
CA SER A 55 -7.92 0.47 6.61
C SER A 55 -7.54 -0.42 5.43
N SER A 56 -6.35 -0.23 4.84
CA SER A 56 -5.90 -1.03 3.69
C SER A 56 -5.62 -2.48 4.10
N ASP A 57 -5.04 -2.65 5.30
CA ASP A 57 -4.64 -3.93 5.88
C ASP A 57 -5.58 -4.42 7.00
N ASN A 58 -6.74 -3.78 7.14
CA ASN A 58 -7.74 -4.07 8.18
C ASN A 58 -7.18 -4.02 9.61
N ILE A 59 -6.18 -3.17 9.86
CA ILE A 59 -5.64 -2.91 11.19
C ILE A 59 -6.60 -1.91 11.88
N PRO A 60 -7.21 -2.28 13.02
CA PRO A 60 -8.31 -1.50 13.58
C PRO A 60 -7.85 -0.17 14.20
N GLY A 61 -6.69 -0.14 14.85
CA GLY A 61 -6.21 1.02 15.59
C GLY A 61 -7.05 1.37 16.82
N VAL A 62 -6.75 2.50 17.45
CA VAL A 62 -7.50 3.00 18.61
C VAL A 62 -8.63 3.93 18.15
N PRO A 63 -9.91 3.65 18.50
CA PRO A 63 -11.04 4.46 18.07
C PRO A 63 -10.92 5.96 18.40
N GLY A 64 -10.92 6.80 17.36
CA GLY A 64 -10.82 8.25 17.49
C GLY A 64 -9.40 8.75 17.81
N VAL A 65 -8.38 7.92 17.56
CA VAL A 65 -6.99 8.34 17.38
C VAL A 65 -6.72 8.30 15.87
N GLY A 66 -6.53 9.46 15.27
CA GLY A 66 -6.09 9.57 13.87
C GLY A 66 -4.63 10.01 13.79
N GLU A 67 -4.10 10.13 12.58
CA GLU A 67 -2.71 10.51 12.28
C GLU A 67 -2.17 11.64 13.17
N LYS A 68 -2.85 12.79 13.22
CA LYS A 68 -2.39 13.95 14.01
C LYS A 68 -2.32 13.68 15.51
N THR A 69 -3.26 12.88 16.02
CA THR A 69 -3.30 12.50 17.44
C THR A 69 -2.21 11.51 17.75
N ALA A 70 -1.99 10.52 16.87
CA ALA A 70 -0.91 9.55 17.00
C ALA A 70 0.46 10.26 16.98
N GLN A 71 0.70 11.16 16.03
CA GLN A 71 1.92 12.00 15.99
C GLN A 71 2.13 12.75 17.30
N ALA A 72 1.10 13.45 17.80
CA ALA A 72 1.23 14.23 19.04
C ALA A 72 1.53 13.35 20.27
N LEU A 73 0.96 12.16 20.34
CA LEU A 73 1.24 11.18 21.40
C LEU A 73 2.69 10.70 21.33
N LEU A 74 3.13 10.25 20.14
CA LEU A 74 4.43 9.63 19.94
C LEU A 74 5.59 10.64 20.02
N GLN A 75 5.42 11.85 19.48
CA GLN A 75 6.39 12.93 19.63
C GLN A 75 6.52 13.40 21.08
N GLY A 76 5.42 13.33 21.85
CA GLY A 76 5.37 13.81 23.23
C GLY A 76 5.89 12.84 24.27
N LEU A 77 5.61 11.54 24.09
CA LEU A 77 5.87 10.50 25.11
C LEU A 77 6.60 9.26 24.57
N GLY A 78 6.76 9.12 23.26
CA GLY A 78 7.34 7.92 22.64
C GLY A 78 6.30 6.82 22.38
N GLY A 79 6.73 5.56 22.31
CA GLY A 79 5.91 4.41 21.88
C GLY A 79 4.77 4.01 22.84
N LEU A 80 4.00 3.00 22.41
CA LEU A 80 2.85 2.44 23.12
C LEU A 80 3.18 2.11 24.59
N ASP A 81 4.30 1.43 24.82
CA ASP A 81 4.68 1.01 26.17
C ASP A 81 4.83 2.22 27.12
N THR A 82 5.41 3.32 26.66
CA THR A 82 5.52 4.54 27.46
C THR A 82 4.17 5.20 27.67
N LEU A 83 3.30 5.22 26.65
CA LEU A 83 1.95 5.76 26.75
C LEU A 83 1.11 5.04 27.82
N TYR A 84 1.26 3.71 27.93
CA TYR A 84 0.56 2.90 28.92
C TYR A 84 1.24 2.88 30.29
N ALA A 85 2.56 3.12 30.36
CA ALA A 85 3.28 3.23 31.62
C ALA A 85 3.08 4.59 32.31
N GLU A 86 2.89 5.66 31.54
CA GLU A 86 2.80 7.04 32.05
C GLU A 86 1.53 7.78 31.58
N PRO A 87 0.32 7.22 31.75
CA PRO A 87 -0.92 7.77 31.19
C PRO A 87 -1.24 9.18 31.69
N GLU A 88 -0.79 9.55 32.89
CA GLU A 88 -0.98 10.85 33.51
C GLU A 88 -0.37 11.99 32.67
N LYS A 89 0.74 11.73 31.98
CA LYS A 89 1.48 12.73 31.19
C LYS A 89 0.74 13.10 29.89
N ILE A 90 -0.15 12.24 29.42
CA ILE A 90 -0.92 12.45 28.18
C ILE A 90 -1.78 13.71 28.29
N ALA A 91 -2.34 13.99 29.48
CA ALA A 91 -3.15 15.19 29.70
C ALA A 91 -2.37 16.51 29.56
N GLY A 92 -1.03 16.46 29.66
CA GLY A 92 -0.14 17.60 29.46
C GLY A 92 0.21 17.87 28.00
N LEU A 93 -0.14 16.97 27.08
CA LEU A 93 0.15 17.14 25.65
C LEU A 93 -0.81 18.15 24.99
N SER A 94 -0.28 18.86 23.99
CA SER A 94 -1.00 19.94 23.30
C SER A 94 -1.77 19.42 22.08
N PHE A 95 -2.89 18.72 22.29
CA PHE A 95 -3.84 18.39 21.23
C PHE A 95 -5.29 18.29 21.74
N ARG A 96 -6.25 18.33 20.81
CA ARG A 96 -7.69 18.26 21.13
C ARG A 96 -8.04 16.90 21.75
N GLY A 97 -8.51 16.91 22.99
CA GLY A 97 -8.93 15.69 23.70
C GLY A 97 -7.85 15.04 24.57
N ALA A 98 -6.68 15.67 24.74
CA ALA A 98 -5.58 15.15 25.57
C ALA A 98 -6.02 14.72 26.98
N LYS A 99 -6.87 15.52 27.65
CA LYS A 99 -7.37 15.25 29.01
C LYS A 99 -8.18 13.97 29.16
N THR A 100 -8.82 13.48 28.09
CA THR A 100 -9.62 12.25 28.10
C THR A 100 -8.95 11.10 27.36
N MET A 101 -7.78 11.33 26.77
CA MET A 101 -7.10 10.36 25.92
C MET A 101 -6.56 9.17 26.71
N ALA A 102 -6.03 9.41 27.92
CA ALA A 102 -5.54 8.33 28.78
C ALA A 102 -6.60 7.25 29.06
N ALA A 103 -7.81 7.66 29.48
CA ALA A 103 -8.92 6.73 29.72
C ALA A 103 -9.35 5.98 28.45
N LYS A 104 -9.30 6.64 27.29
CA LYS A 104 -9.61 6.02 26.00
C LYS A 104 -8.56 4.98 25.59
N LEU A 105 -7.28 5.30 25.73
CA LEU A 105 -6.20 4.36 25.44
C LEU A 105 -6.31 3.13 26.33
N GLU A 106 -6.60 3.31 27.63
CA GLU A 106 -6.76 2.21 28.57
C GLU A 106 -7.92 1.27 28.18
N GLN A 107 -9.07 1.83 27.81
CA GLN A 107 -10.22 1.06 27.33
C GLN A 107 -9.95 0.26 26.05
N ASN A 108 -8.97 0.68 25.24
CA ASN A 108 -8.63 0.08 23.95
C ASN A 108 -7.22 -0.52 23.94
N LYS A 109 -6.64 -0.80 25.11
CA LYS A 109 -5.27 -1.30 25.25
C LYS A 109 -5.03 -2.59 24.47
N GLU A 110 -5.93 -3.56 24.61
CA GLU A 110 -5.83 -4.83 23.89
C GLU A 110 -5.85 -4.64 22.37
N VAL A 111 -6.71 -3.74 21.87
CA VAL A 111 -6.82 -3.44 20.43
C VAL A 111 -5.57 -2.72 19.92
N ALA A 112 -4.98 -1.82 20.72
CA ALA A 112 -3.74 -1.14 20.37
C ALA A 112 -2.57 -2.13 20.25
N TYR A 113 -2.39 -3.03 21.22
CA TYR A 113 -1.33 -4.05 21.17
C TYR A 113 -1.58 -5.10 20.10
N LEU A 114 -2.85 -5.47 19.82
CA LEU A 114 -3.18 -6.32 18.68
C LEU A 114 -2.80 -5.62 17.37
N SER A 115 -3.14 -4.34 17.22
CA SER A 115 -2.79 -3.55 16.04
C SER A 115 -1.28 -3.42 15.88
N TYR A 116 -0.53 -3.26 16.98
CA TYR A 116 0.92 -3.28 16.99
C TYR A 116 1.47 -4.61 16.46
N GLN A 117 0.96 -5.73 16.95
CA GLN A 117 1.36 -7.05 16.47
C GLN A 117 1.08 -7.24 14.97
N LEU A 118 -0.09 -6.79 14.51
CA LEU A 118 -0.49 -6.89 13.11
C LEU A 118 0.34 -5.99 12.18
N ALA A 119 0.71 -4.79 12.64
CA ALA A 119 1.55 -3.86 11.88
C ALA A 119 3.04 -4.24 11.89
N THR A 120 3.47 -5.09 12.81
CA THR A 120 4.88 -5.48 12.95
C THR A 120 5.28 -6.44 11.83
N ILE A 121 6.27 -6.05 11.03
CA ILE A 121 6.85 -6.94 10.01
C ILE A 121 7.69 -8.02 10.69
N LYS A 122 7.38 -9.28 10.37
CA LYS A 122 8.16 -10.42 10.80
C LYS A 122 9.47 -10.49 10.01
N THR A 123 10.60 -10.20 10.67
CA THR A 123 11.94 -10.14 10.04
C THR A 123 12.80 -11.39 10.29
N ASP A 124 12.32 -12.32 11.10
CA ASP A 124 13.00 -13.58 11.49
C ASP A 124 12.45 -14.80 10.73
N VAL A 125 11.96 -14.60 9.51
CA VAL A 125 11.45 -15.70 8.67
C VAL A 125 12.64 -16.53 8.17
N GLU A 126 12.58 -17.84 8.41
CA GLU A 126 13.56 -18.78 7.86
C GLU A 126 13.39 -18.86 6.33
N LEU A 127 14.46 -18.55 5.61
CA LEU A 127 14.52 -18.59 4.15
C LEU A 127 15.61 -19.55 3.69
N GLU A 128 15.35 -20.26 2.59
CA GLU A 128 16.30 -21.21 2.00
C GLU A 128 17.55 -20.54 1.41
N LEU A 129 17.42 -19.27 1.02
CA LEU A 129 18.45 -18.48 0.37
C LEU A 129 18.80 -17.26 1.20
N THR A 130 20.10 -16.94 1.26
CA THR A 130 20.60 -15.70 1.85
C THR A 130 20.68 -14.58 0.82
N CYS A 131 20.71 -13.33 1.28
CA CYS A 131 20.84 -12.16 0.41
C CYS A 131 22.11 -12.21 -0.46
N GLU A 132 23.20 -12.77 0.06
CA GLU A 132 24.47 -12.92 -0.66
C GLU A 132 24.38 -13.94 -1.82
N GLN A 133 23.44 -14.88 -1.76
CA GLN A 133 23.20 -15.86 -2.82
C GLN A 133 22.30 -15.31 -3.94
N LEU A 134 21.61 -14.18 -3.70
CA LEU A 134 20.70 -13.54 -4.66
C LEU A 134 21.47 -12.65 -5.64
N GLU A 135 22.38 -13.25 -6.39
CA GLU A 135 23.12 -12.57 -7.44
C GLU A 135 22.32 -12.49 -8.75
N VAL A 136 22.46 -11.37 -9.48
CA VAL A 136 21.85 -11.21 -10.80
C VAL A 136 22.55 -12.13 -11.80
N GLN A 137 21.86 -13.21 -12.19
CA GLN A 137 22.35 -14.16 -13.19
C GLN A 137 22.02 -13.73 -14.62
N GLN A 138 22.74 -14.31 -15.58
CA GLN A 138 22.40 -14.14 -16.99
C GLN A 138 21.04 -14.82 -17.29
N PRO A 139 20.18 -14.18 -18.10
CA PRO A 139 18.87 -14.72 -18.43
C PRO A 139 18.99 -16.01 -19.26
N ALA A 140 18.15 -17.01 -18.96
CA ALA A 140 17.98 -18.21 -19.79
C ALA A 140 17.20 -17.84 -21.07
N ALA A 141 17.91 -17.28 -22.06
CA ALA A 141 17.31 -16.60 -23.22
C ALA A 141 16.31 -17.45 -24.01
N GLU A 142 16.58 -18.74 -24.20
CA GLU A 142 15.69 -19.66 -24.94
C GLU A 142 14.36 -19.87 -24.21
N GLU A 143 14.41 -20.11 -22.90
CA GLU A 143 13.21 -20.29 -22.06
C GLU A 143 12.40 -18.99 -21.98
N LEU A 144 13.09 -17.87 -21.77
CA LEU A 144 12.50 -16.53 -21.70
C LEU A 144 11.77 -16.16 -23.00
N LEU A 145 12.38 -16.46 -24.15
CA LEU A 145 11.79 -16.22 -25.46
C LEU A 145 10.54 -17.10 -25.69
N GLY A 146 10.57 -18.36 -25.23
CA GLY A 146 9.40 -19.23 -25.23
C GLY A 146 8.22 -18.63 -24.46
N LEU A 147 8.49 -18.13 -23.25
CA LEU A 147 7.47 -17.46 -22.41
C LEU A 147 6.97 -16.17 -23.07
N PHE A 148 7.84 -15.30 -23.56
CA PHE A 148 7.44 -14.04 -24.21
C PHE A 148 6.62 -14.25 -25.48
N LYS A 149 6.93 -15.28 -26.28
CA LYS A 149 6.11 -15.66 -27.43
C LYS A 149 4.74 -16.18 -26.99
N LYS A 150 4.69 -17.03 -25.95
CA LYS A 150 3.45 -17.57 -25.40
C LYS A 150 2.51 -16.48 -24.86
N TYR A 151 3.06 -15.46 -24.19
CA TYR A 151 2.29 -14.33 -23.63
C TYR A 151 2.21 -13.11 -24.56
N GLU A 152 2.69 -13.26 -25.81
CA GLU A 152 2.67 -12.21 -26.83
C GLU A 152 3.35 -10.88 -26.43
N PHE A 153 4.40 -10.94 -25.60
CA PHE A 153 5.21 -9.78 -25.21
C PHE A 153 6.18 -9.36 -26.33
N LYS A 154 5.63 -8.96 -27.49
CA LYS A 154 6.35 -8.71 -28.76
C LYS A 154 7.58 -7.80 -28.62
N ARG A 155 7.49 -6.75 -27.80
CA ARG A 155 8.61 -5.84 -27.53
C ARG A 155 9.77 -6.56 -26.83
N TRP A 156 9.46 -7.32 -25.78
CA TRP A 156 10.47 -8.02 -25.01
C TRP A 156 11.04 -9.22 -25.76
N THR A 157 10.25 -9.89 -26.61
CA THR A 157 10.75 -10.88 -27.57
C THR A 157 11.83 -10.27 -28.46
N ALA A 158 11.58 -9.10 -29.06
CA ALA A 158 12.57 -8.41 -29.89
C ALA A 158 13.81 -7.98 -29.11
N ASP A 159 13.65 -7.54 -27.85
CA ASP A 159 14.78 -7.16 -26.99
C ASP A 159 15.67 -8.36 -26.64
N VAL A 160 15.09 -9.54 -26.39
CA VAL A 160 15.85 -10.79 -26.16
C VAL A 160 16.52 -11.25 -27.46
N GLU A 161 15.82 -11.28 -28.58
CA GLU A 161 16.38 -11.67 -29.89
C GLU A 161 17.53 -10.75 -30.33
N ALA A 162 17.47 -9.46 -29.97
CA ALA A 162 18.53 -8.49 -30.23
C ALA A 162 19.68 -8.54 -29.22
N GLY A 163 19.64 -9.42 -28.21
CA GLY A 163 20.64 -9.49 -27.14
C GLY A 163 20.67 -8.24 -26.24
N LYS A 164 19.61 -7.43 -26.24
CA LYS A 164 19.49 -6.16 -25.50
C LYS A 164 18.72 -6.29 -24.18
N TRP A 165 18.15 -7.46 -23.91
CA TRP A 165 17.45 -7.75 -22.66
C TRP A 165 18.39 -7.54 -21.46
N LEU A 166 17.95 -6.76 -20.47
CA LEU A 166 18.72 -6.35 -19.28
C LEU A 166 20.01 -5.54 -19.55
N GLN A 167 20.28 -5.12 -20.80
CA GLN A 167 21.36 -4.16 -21.04
C GLN A 167 20.94 -2.79 -20.48
N ALA A 168 21.53 -2.41 -19.35
CA ALA A 168 21.33 -1.11 -18.73
C ALA A 168 21.65 0.00 -19.75
N LYS A 169 20.63 0.71 -20.23
CA LYS A 169 20.84 1.99 -20.92
C LYS A 169 21.32 3.01 -19.90
N GLY A 170 22.64 3.05 -19.67
CA GLY A 170 23.38 4.12 -19.00
C GLY A 170 22.89 4.45 -17.58
N ALA A 171 23.69 4.07 -16.58
CA ALA A 171 23.64 4.70 -15.26
C ALA A 171 23.86 6.22 -15.42
N LYS A 172 22.76 7.00 -15.43
CA LYS A 172 22.82 8.43 -15.16
C LYS A 172 22.84 8.57 -13.63
N PRO A 173 23.77 9.33 -13.04
CA PRO A 173 23.86 9.45 -11.59
C PRO A 173 22.55 9.93 -11.00
N ALA A 174 22.20 9.38 -9.83
CA ALA A 174 21.03 9.71 -9.04
C ALA A 174 20.77 11.22 -9.00
N ALA A 175 19.54 11.61 -9.32
CA ALA A 175 19.06 12.96 -9.09
C ALA A 175 19.24 13.27 -7.59
N LYS A 176 19.82 14.45 -7.30
CA LYS A 176 19.95 14.97 -5.94
C LYS A 176 18.58 15.00 -5.23
N PRO A 177 18.54 14.85 -3.90
CA PRO A 177 17.33 15.10 -3.12
C PRO A 177 16.83 16.51 -3.45
N GLN A 178 15.62 16.62 -4.00
CA GLN A 178 14.93 17.90 -4.06
C GLN A 178 14.45 18.22 -2.65
N GLU A 179 14.98 19.30 -2.09
CA GLU A 179 14.43 19.97 -0.92
C GLU A 179 12.94 20.26 -1.17
N THR A 180 12.11 19.84 -0.22
CA THR A 180 10.69 20.20 -0.15
C THR A 180 10.56 21.70 0.07
N SER A 181 10.40 22.46 -1.01
CA SER A 181 9.78 23.78 -0.99
C SER A 181 8.27 23.61 -0.99
N VAL A 182 7.65 24.17 0.04
CA VAL A 182 6.21 24.27 0.25
C VAL A 182 5.53 25.06 -0.88
N ALA A 183 4.36 24.56 -1.27
CA ALA A 183 3.26 25.21 -2.00
C ALA A 183 3.52 25.69 -3.43
N ASP A 184 2.96 24.95 -4.40
CA ASP A 184 2.01 25.56 -5.32
C ASP A 184 1.01 24.51 -5.83
N GLU A 185 -0.24 24.94 -5.94
CA GLU A 185 -1.41 24.12 -6.28
C GLU A 185 -1.24 23.42 -7.63
N ALA A 186 -1.35 22.09 -7.64
CA ALA A 186 -1.62 21.37 -8.89
C ALA A 186 -3.06 21.67 -9.33
N PRO A 187 -3.31 22.00 -10.60
CA PRO A 187 -4.65 22.28 -11.07
C PRO A 187 -5.50 21.01 -10.96
N GLU A 188 -6.67 21.14 -10.35
CA GLU A 188 -7.73 20.13 -10.37
C GLU A 188 -7.95 19.65 -11.80
N VAL A 189 -7.60 18.39 -12.05
CA VAL A 189 -8.13 17.67 -13.21
C VAL A 189 -9.61 17.52 -12.93
N THR A 190 -10.43 18.34 -13.58
CA THR A 190 -11.88 18.18 -13.59
C THR A 190 -12.18 16.78 -14.09
N ALA A 191 -12.51 15.89 -13.16
CA ALA A 191 -12.94 14.55 -13.47
C ALA A 191 -14.14 14.64 -14.41
N THR A 192 -13.99 14.13 -15.62
CA THR A 192 -15.11 13.91 -16.53
C THR A 192 -16.13 13.07 -15.78
N VAL A 193 -17.28 13.64 -15.46
CA VAL A 193 -18.38 12.94 -14.80
C VAL A 193 -18.85 11.84 -15.76
N ILE A 194 -18.49 10.60 -15.46
CA ILE A 194 -18.98 9.43 -16.19
C ILE A 194 -20.48 9.34 -15.93
N SER A 195 -21.31 9.43 -16.97
CA SER A 195 -22.76 9.26 -16.85
C SER A 195 -23.08 7.85 -16.33
N TYR A 196 -23.93 7.78 -15.31
CA TYR A 196 -24.39 6.54 -14.70
C TYR A 196 -25.70 6.01 -15.30
N ASP A 197 -26.24 6.66 -16.32
CA ASP A 197 -27.61 6.43 -16.81
C ASP A 197 -27.85 5.01 -17.34
N ASN A 198 -26.78 4.28 -17.67
CA ASN A 198 -26.83 2.91 -18.18
C ASN A 198 -26.22 1.88 -17.22
N TYR A 199 -25.99 2.24 -15.95
CA TYR A 199 -25.47 1.35 -14.94
C TYR A 199 -26.59 0.76 -14.09
N VAL A 200 -26.56 -0.55 -13.90
CA VAL A 200 -27.43 -1.24 -12.95
C VAL A 200 -26.59 -1.93 -11.90
N THR A 201 -26.82 -1.56 -10.65
CA THR A 201 -26.25 -2.21 -9.48
C THR A 201 -27.11 -3.43 -9.14
N ILE A 202 -26.52 -4.63 -9.21
CA ILE A 202 -27.21 -5.90 -8.94
C ILE A 202 -26.95 -6.27 -7.48
N LEU A 203 -27.98 -6.28 -6.64
CA LEU A 203 -27.89 -6.61 -5.20
C LEU A 203 -28.69 -7.87 -4.82
N ASP A 204 -29.43 -8.45 -5.77
CA ASP A 204 -30.32 -9.58 -5.55
C ASP A 204 -30.23 -10.60 -6.70
N GLU A 205 -30.61 -11.85 -6.40
CA GLU A 205 -30.48 -12.99 -7.30
C GLU A 205 -31.46 -12.92 -8.49
N GLU A 206 -32.61 -12.29 -8.32
CA GLU A 206 -33.62 -12.16 -9.37
C GLU A 206 -33.14 -11.21 -10.48
N THR A 207 -32.60 -10.06 -10.08
CA THR A 207 -31.97 -9.09 -10.98
C THR A 207 -30.77 -9.71 -11.70
N LEU A 208 -29.95 -10.53 -11.01
CA LEU A 208 -28.82 -11.23 -11.62
C LEU A 208 -29.29 -12.20 -12.73
N LYS A 209 -30.32 -13.01 -12.48
CA LYS A 209 -30.87 -13.95 -13.47
C LYS A 209 -31.43 -13.23 -14.70
N ALA A 210 -32.10 -12.10 -14.51
CA ALA A 210 -32.62 -11.29 -15.61
C ALA A 210 -31.49 -10.72 -16.50
N TRP A 211 -30.36 -10.37 -15.91
CA TRP A 211 -29.17 -9.91 -16.66
C TRP A 211 -28.46 -11.06 -17.37
N ILE A 212 -28.29 -12.23 -16.74
CA ILE A 212 -27.71 -13.42 -17.39
C ILE A 212 -28.49 -13.78 -18.66
N ALA A 213 -29.82 -13.82 -18.61
CA ALA A 213 -30.67 -14.12 -19.76
C ALA A 213 -30.55 -13.08 -20.91
N LYS A 214 -30.19 -11.82 -20.59
CA LYS A 214 -29.89 -10.79 -21.60
C LYS A 214 -28.49 -10.98 -22.20
N LEU A 215 -27.52 -11.40 -21.40
CA LEU A 215 -26.15 -11.64 -21.81
C LEU A 215 -26.00 -12.86 -22.72
N GLU A 216 -26.73 -13.94 -22.45
CA GLU A 216 -26.73 -15.16 -23.27
C GLU A 216 -27.19 -14.92 -24.72
N LYS A 217 -27.97 -13.86 -24.95
CA LYS A 217 -28.44 -13.46 -26.28
C LYS A 217 -27.44 -12.58 -27.07
N ARG A 218 -26.28 -12.27 -26.50
CA ARG A 218 -25.25 -11.44 -27.13
C ARG A 218 -24.05 -12.28 -27.55
N ARG A 219 -23.50 -11.96 -28.72
CA ARG A 219 -22.39 -12.70 -29.33
C ARG A 219 -21.03 -12.44 -28.64
N TYR A 220 -20.87 -11.28 -28.00
CA TYR A 220 -19.65 -10.89 -27.31
C TYR A 220 -19.96 -10.17 -26.01
N LEU A 221 -19.12 -10.40 -25.00
CA LEU A 221 -19.23 -9.82 -23.67
C LEU A 221 -17.85 -9.29 -23.25
N HIS A 222 -17.82 -8.08 -22.71
CA HIS A 222 -16.62 -7.53 -22.08
C HIS A 222 -16.87 -7.42 -20.57
N LEU A 223 -16.03 -8.10 -19.78
CA LEU A 223 -16.08 -8.07 -18.33
C LEU A 223 -14.85 -7.30 -17.84
N ILE A 224 -15.09 -6.23 -17.09
CA ILE A 224 -14.03 -5.46 -16.43
C ILE A 224 -14.07 -5.80 -14.94
N PRO A 225 -13.17 -6.69 -14.45
CA PRO A 225 -13.06 -6.92 -13.02
C PRO A 225 -12.45 -5.68 -12.35
N LYS A 226 -13.07 -5.20 -11.25
CA LYS A 226 -12.38 -4.29 -10.34
C LYS A 226 -11.45 -5.11 -9.44
N PRO A 227 -10.17 -4.72 -9.27
CA PRO A 227 -9.29 -5.38 -8.32
C PRO A 227 -9.69 -4.94 -6.91
N THR A 228 -10.57 -5.72 -6.28
CA THR A 228 -10.67 -5.79 -4.83
C THR A 228 -10.16 -7.16 -4.41
N ALA A 229 -9.37 -7.18 -3.34
CA ALA A 229 -8.50 -8.25 -2.90
C ALA A 229 -9.08 -9.68 -3.00
N LEU A 230 -8.18 -10.60 -3.37
CA LEU A 230 -8.17 -12.05 -3.16
C LEU A 230 -9.41 -12.66 -2.46
N ILE A 231 -10.25 -13.37 -3.23
CA ILE A 231 -10.99 -14.54 -2.73
C ILE A 231 -10.76 -15.70 -3.71
N THR A 232 -9.94 -16.65 -3.27
CA THR A 232 -9.74 -17.95 -3.91
C THR A 232 -10.83 -18.93 -3.43
N SER A 233 -11.50 -19.54 -4.41
CA SER A 233 -12.34 -20.74 -4.36
C SER A 233 -13.83 -20.62 -3.95
N LEU A 234 -14.64 -21.26 -4.80
CA LEU A 234 -16.06 -21.62 -4.68
C LEU A 234 -17.08 -20.48 -4.78
N LEU A 235 -17.52 -20.23 -6.02
CA LEU A 235 -18.92 -19.93 -6.40
C LEU A 235 -19.76 -19.19 -5.34
N THR A 236 -19.38 -17.95 -5.03
CA THR A 236 -20.29 -16.96 -4.44
C THR A 236 -19.89 -15.59 -4.97
N TRP A 237 -20.54 -15.18 -6.05
CA TRP A 237 -20.38 -13.84 -6.60
C TRP A 237 -21.16 -12.84 -5.74
N SER A 238 -20.46 -12.14 -4.87
CA SER A 238 -20.89 -10.84 -4.33
C SER A 238 -19.94 -9.79 -4.90
N GLY A 239 -20.11 -9.47 -6.18
CA GLY A 239 -19.26 -8.54 -6.91
C GLY A 239 -20.06 -7.78 -7.94
N PHE A 240 -19.88 -6.46 -7.97
CA PHE A 240 -20.50 -5.56 -8.93
C PHE A 240 -20.09 -5.93 -10.37
N LEU A 241 -21.08 -6.20 -11.21
CA LEU A 241 -20.89 -6.46 -12.63
C LEU A 241 -21.06 -5.14 -13.41
N LEU A 242 -19.97 -4.57 -13.95
CA LEU A 242 -20.06 -3.47 -14.91
C LEU A 242 -20.29 -4.04 -16.32
N LEU A 243 -21.41 -3.68 -16.94
CA LEU A 243 -21.71 -4.01 -18.34
C LEU A 243 -22.06 -2.73 -19.09
N SER A 244 -21.18 -2.26 -19.98
CA SER A 244 -21.50 -1.20 -20.92
C SER A 244 -22.09 -1.79 -22.20
N SER A 245 -23.35 -1.47 -22.50
CA SER A 245 -23.93 -1.70 -23.82
C SER A 245 -23.64 -0.48 -24.69
N GLN A 246 -22.70 -0.57 -25.63
CA GLN A 246 -22.70 0.36 -26.77
C GLN A 246 -23.74 -0.14 -27.78
N ALA A 247 -24.66 0.74 -28.16
CA ALA A 247 -25.63 0.54 -29.22
C ALA A 247 -24.95 0.66 -30.59
#